data_AF-A0A7X3RD07-F1
#
_entry.id   AF-A0A7X3RD07-F1
#
_cell.length_a   1.000
_cell.length_b   1.000
_cell.length_c   1.000
_cell.angle_alpha   90.00
_cell.angle_beta   90.00
_cell.angle_gamma   90.00
#
_symmetry.space_group_name_H-M   'P 1'
#
loop_
_entity.id
_entity.type
_entity.pdbx_description
1 polymer ?
#
loop_
_entity_poly.entity_id
_entity_poly.type
_entity_poly.pdbx_seq_one_letter_code
_entity_poly.pdbx_strand_id
1 'polypeptide(L)'
;MTQPDIIQTILKDSNYHLDLFNESEIQELQKEILTQTVKGKETAFIRCPIRRKSIQLKPEELIRQLYAARLLKQYRYPLNRVRFEHLVNFGREQKRVDIVILDKDREDTLIPRFCSCF
;
A
#
# COMPACT_ATOMS: atom_id res chain seq x y z
N MET A 1 9.27 -5.58 23.30
CA MET A 1 10.66 -5.37 22.87
C MET A 1 10.61 -4.40 21.71
N THR A 2 11.02 -3.16 21.97
CA THR A 2 10.84 -1.98 21.11
C THR A 2 11.87 -1.98 19.98
N GLN A 3 11.43 -2.23 18.75
CA GLN A 3 12.23 -1.86 17.56
C GLN A 3 12.07 -0.36 17.33
N PRO A 4 13.11 0.34 16.85
CA PRO A 4 13.07 1.77 16.59
C PRO A 4 11.95 2.02 15.60
N ASP A 5 10.93 2.74 16.04
CA ASP A 5 9.66 2.75 15.35
C ASP A 5 9.72 3.82 14.24
N ILE A 6 10.50 3.48 13.21
CA ILE A 6 10.61 4.21 11.93
C ILE A 6 9.19 4.45 11.39
N ILE A 7 8.29 3.50 11.61
CA ILE A 7 6.89 3.59 11.24
C ILE A 7 6.17 4.69 12.04
N GLN A 8 6.29 4.72 13.37
CA GLN A 8 5.74 5.80 14.21
C GLN A 8 6.36 7.15 13.87
N THR A 9 7.65 7.20 13.48
CA THR A 9 8.29 8.43 13.02
C THR A 9 7.66 8.95 11.72
N ILE A 10 7.36 8.04 10.79
CA ILE A 10 6.71 8.35 9.51
C ILE A 10 5.23 8.73 9.72
N LEU A 11 4.55 8.09 10.67
CA LEU A 11 3.13 8.32 10.98
C LEU A 11 2.89 9.51 11.93
N LYS A 12 3.95 10.08 12.53
CA LYS A 12 3.86 11.14 13.54
C LYS A 12 3.08 12.38 13.07
N ASP A 13 3.01 12.60 11.77
CA ASP A 13 2.35 13.75 11.13
C ASP A 13 1.04 13.40 10.42
N SER A 14 0.61 12.13 10.43
CA SER A 14 -0.52 11.65 9.64
C SER A 14 -1.64 11.09 10.49
N ASN A 15 -2.89 11.35 10.08
CA ASN A 15 -4.10 10.87 10.78
C ASN A 15 -4.41 9.37 10.54
N TYR A 16 -3.40 8.58 10.18
CA TYR A 16 -3.55 7.16 9.86
C TYR A 16 -3.29 6.29 11.09
N HIS A 17 -4.26 5.44 11.44
CA HIS A 17 -4.15 4.52 12.57
C HIS A 17 -3.73 3.12 12.11
N LEU A 18 -2.65 2.60 12.71
CA LEU A 18 -2.18 1.22 12.50
C LEU A 18 -3.08 0.16 13.15
N ASP A 19 -4.06 0.58 13.96
CA ASP A 19 -4.99 -0.28 14.70
C ASP A 19 -5.76 -1.26 13.79
N LEU A 20 -5.90 -0.91 12.50
CA LEU A 20 -6.51 -1.76 11.49
C LEU A 20 -5.67 -2.98 11.11
N PHE A 21 -4.39 -3.06 11.52
CA PHE A 21 -3.45 -4.09 11.09
C PHE A 21 -2.89 -4.90 12.27
N ASN A 22 -2.61 -6.17 12.01
CA ASN A 22 -1.99 -7.04 13.01
C ASN A 22 -0.49 -6.76 13.11
N GLU A 23 0.07 -7.00 14.30
CA GLU A 23 1.50 -6.86 14.56
C GLU A 23 2.37 -7.66 13.58
N SER A 24 1.94 -8.86 13.18
CA SER A 24 2.66 -9.68 12.20
C SER A 24 2.80 -9.00 10.85
N GLU A 25 1.76 -8.32 10.36
CA GLU A 25 1.79 -7.59 9.08
C GLU A 25 2.76 -6.40 9.17
N ILE A 26 2.74 -5.70 10.30
CA ILE A 26 3.63 -4.56 10.57
C ILE A 26 5.09 -5.05 10.62
N GLN A 27 5.36 -6.17 11.29
CA GLN A 27 6.71 -6.74 11.37
C GLN A 27 7.22 -7.21 10.01
N GLU A 28 6.37 -7.81 9.19
CA GLU A 28 6.76 -8.20 7.84
C GLU A 28 7.06 -6.97 6.97
N LEU A 29 6.24 -5.93 7.08
CA LEU A 29 6.53 -4.66 6.42
C LEU A 29 7.88 -4.09 6.86
N GLN A 30 8.16 -4.05 8.17
CA GLN A 30 9.43 -3.56 8.69
C GLN A 30 10.65 -4.28 8.11
N LYS A 31 10.55 -5.58 7.84
CA LYS A 31 11.64 -6.35 7.22
C LYS A 31 11.88 -5.98 5.76
N GLU A 32 10.87 -5.46 5.07
CA GLU A 32 10.98 -5.01 3.68
C GLU A 32 11.39 -3.53 3.56
N ILE A 33 11.40 -2.77 4.65
CA ILE A 33 11.83 -1.37 4.65
C ILE A 33 13.36 -1.31 4.51
N LEU A 34 13.80 -0.55 3.53
CA LEU A 34 15.20 -0.26 3.23
C LEU A 34 15.49 1.22 3.51
N THR A 35 16.27 1.51 4.54
CA THR A 35 16.76 2.87 4.82
C THR A 35 17.95 3.20 3.94
N GLN A 36 17.85 4.28 3.16
CA GLN A 36 18.93 4.78 2.33
C GLN A 36 19.16 6.26 2.58
N THR A 37 20.43 6.67 2.65
CA THR A 37 20.81 8.07 2.82
C THR A 37 20.92 8.73 1.47
N VAL A 38 19.96 9.58 1.12
CA VAL A 38 19.95 10.33 -0.14
C VAL A 38 20.18 11.79 0.19
N LYS A 39 21.24 12.40 -0.40
CA LYS A 39 21.63 13.80 -0.16
C LYS A 39 21.81 14.13 1.34
N GLY A 40 22.39 13.22 2.11
CA GLY A 40 22.64 13.40 3.55
C GLY A 40 21.41 13.30 4.45
N LYS A 41 20.24 12.93 3.91
CA LYS A 41 19.01 12.68 4.68
C LYS A 41 18.68 11.19 4.66
N GLU A 42 18.46 10.61 5.83
CA GLU A 42 17.95 9.24 5.97
C GLU A 42 16.53 9.17 5.43
N THR A 43 16.34 8.39 4.36
CA THR A 43 15.05 8.22 3.71
C THR A 43 14.72 6.73 3.67
N ALA A 44 13.55 6.38 4.18
CA ALA A 44 13.07 5.01 4.08
C ALA A 44 12.49 4.74 2.69
N PHE A 45 12.80 3.57 2.14
CA PHE A 45 12.26 3.05 0.89
C PHE A 45 11.62 1.69 1.15
N ILE A 46 10.64 1.32 0.35
CA ILE A 46 10.02 0.00 0.40
C ILE A 46 9.85 -0.56 -1.00
N ARG A 47 10.00 -1.88 -1.12
CA ARG A 47 9.81 -2.58 -2.39
C ARG A 47 8.33 -2.89 -2.58
N CYS A 48 7.71 -2.29 -3.59
CA CYS A 48 6.35 -2.64 -3.98
C CYS A 48 6.31 -4.01 -4.68
N PRO A 49 5.56 -5.02 -4.18
CA PRO A 49 5.40 -6.29 -4.89
C PRO A 49 4.60 -6.14 -6.19
N ILE A 50 3.67 -5.19 -6.25
CA ILE A 50 2.82 -4.93 -7.43
C ILE A 50 3.61 -4.26 -8.57
N ARG A 51 4.34 -3.18 -8.26
CA ARG A 51 5.09 -2.40 -9.27
C ARG A 51 6.51 -2.90 -9.52
N ARG A 52 7.01 -3.83 -8.68
CA ARG A 52 8.38 -4.35 -8.70
C ARG A 52 9.45 -3.26 -8.70
N LYS A 53 9.15 -2.12 -8.06
CA LYS A 53 10.06 -0.98 -7.93
C LYS A 53 10.15 -0.57 -6.45
N SER A 54 11.29 -0.03 -6.07
CA SER A 54 11.50 0.58 -4.76
C SER A 54 10.95 2.00 -4.79
N ILE A 55 10.11 2.33 -3.82
CA ILE A 55 9.49 3.66 -3.71
C ILE A 55 9.76 4.23 -2.33
N GLN A 56 9.75 5.56 -2.23
CA GLN A 56 9.96 6.23 -0.96
C GLN A 56 8.79 5.90 -0.01
N LEU A 57 9.13 5.52 1.21
CA LEU A 57 8.17 5.15 2.24
C LEU A 57 7.56 6.42 2.85
N LYS A 58 6.47 6.88 2.24
CA LYS A 58 5.57 7.90 2.79
C LYS A 58 4.53 7.25 3.71
N PRO A 59 3.90 8.00 4.62
CA PRO A 59 2.84 7.46 5.48
C PRO A 59 1.70 6.82 4.68
N GLU A 60 1.23 7.46 3.61
CA GLU A 60 0.20 6.91 2.71
C GLU A 60 0.65 5.58 2.07
N GLU A 61 1.92 5.52 1.66
CA GLU A 61 2.48 4.36 0.99
C GLU A 61 2.71 3.18 1.94
N LEU A 62 3.05 3.47 3.20
CA LEU A 62 3.13 2.49 4.27
C LEU A 62 1.80 1.77 4.45
N ILE A 63 0.71 2.54 4.54
CA ILE A 63 -0.64 2.00 4.63
C ILE A 63 -1.02 1.23 3.36
N ARG A 64 -0.67 1.76 2.17
CA ARG A 64 -0.93 1.07 0.89
C ARG A 64 -0.24 -0.29 0.81
N GLN A 65 1.02 -0.40 1.27
CA GLN A 65 1.75 -1.66 1.29
C GLN A 65 1.14 -2.66 2.29
N LEU A 66 0.70 -2.20 3.47
CA LEU A 66 0.01 -3.06 4.44
C LEU A 66 -1.30 -3.62 3.85
N TYR A 67 -2.10 -2.79 3.18
CA TYR A 67 -3.28 -3.27 2.48
C TYR A 67 -2.93 -4.25 1.35
N ALA A 68 -1.86 -3.98 0.60
CA ALA A 68 -1.40 -4.88 -0.45
C ALA A 68 -1.02 -6.25 0.10
N ALA A 69 -0.22 -6.29 1.17
CA ALA A 69 0.15 -7.53 1.86
C ALA A 69 -1.09 -8.30 2.32
N ARG A 70 -2.04 -7.60 2.94
CA ARG A 70 -3.32 -8.18 3.35
C ARG A 70 -4.12 -8.75 2.18
N LEU A 71 -4.22 -8.03 1.07
CA LEU A 71 -4.92 -8.49 -0.14
C LEU A 71 -4.28 -9.75 -0.74
N LEU A 72 -2.94 -9.82 -0.72
CA LEU A 72 -2.19 -10.94 -1.28
C LEU A 72 -2.17 -12.16 -0.34
N LYS A 73 -2.04 -11.94 0.98
CA LYS A 73 -1.90 -13.00 1.98
C LYS A 73 -3.25 -13.48 2.52
N GLN A 74 -4.04 -12.54 3.04
CA GLN A 74 -5.31 -12.84 3.70
C GLN A 74 -6.40 -13.16 2.68
N TYR A 75 -6.57 -12.29 1.68
CA TYR A 75 -7.60 -12.47 0.66
C TYR A 75 -7.13 -13.32 -0.54
N ARG A 76 -5.84 -13.65 -0.60
CA ARG A 76 -5.22 -14.48 -1.66
C ARG A 76 -5.54 -13.98 -3.08
N TYR A 77 -5.67 -12.67 -3.25
CA TYR A 77 -5.79 -12.10 -4.59
C TYR A 77 -4.45 -12.25 -5.33
N PRO A 78 -4.45 -12.70 -6.59
CA PRO A 78 -3.22 -12.72 -7.37
C PRO A 78 -2.76 -11.29 -7.69
N LEU A 79 -1.44 -11.08 -7.75
CA LEU A 79 -0.80 -9.80 -8.14
C LEU A 79 -1.36 -9.25 -9.47
N ASN A 80 -1.76 -10.14 -10.39
CA ASN A 80 -2.34 -9.75 -11.68
C ASN A 80 -3.70 -9.05 -11.56
N ARG A 81 -4.43 -9.17 -10.45
CA ARG A 81 -5.72 -8.51 -10.23
C ARG A 81 -5.62 -7.21 -9.46
N VAL A 82 -4.54 -7.01 -8.70
CA VAL A 82 -4.33 -5.79 -7.92
C VAL A 82 -3.57 -4.77 -8.77
N ARG A 83 -4.08 -3.54 -8.85
CA ARG A 83 -3.43 -2.43 -9.54
C ARG A 83 -3.38 -1.21 -8.63
N PHE A 84 -2.32 -0.42 -8.76
CA PHE A 84 -2.13 0.83 -8.02
C PHE A 84 -2.19 2.04 -8.93
N GLU A 85 -2.79 3.12 -8.43
CA GLU A 85 -3.04 4.38 -9.17
C GLU A 85 -3.77 4.15 -10.50
N HIS A 86 -4.93 3.51 -10.43
CA HIS A 86 -5.76 3.25 -11.61
C HIS A 86 -6.87 4.28 -11.75
N LEU A 87 -7.20 4.63 -12.98
CA LEU A 87 -8.37 5.44 -13.30
C LEU A 87 -9.57 4.51 -13.40
N VAL A 88 -10.53 4.71 -12.50
CA VAL A 88 -11.78 3.94 -12.48
C VAL A 88 -12.90 4.82 -12.99
N ASN A 89 -13.62 4.31 -14.00
CA ASN A 89 -14.82 4.95 -14.53
C ASN A 89 -16.03 4.54 -13.68
N PHE A 90 -16.48 5.45 -12.82
CA PHE A 90 -17.73 5.34 -12.07
C PHE A 90 -18.88 5.92 -12.89
N GLY A 91 -19.42 5.13 -13.83
CA GLY A 91 -20.53 5.55 -14.68
C GLY A 91 -20.15 6.76 -15.55
N ARG A 92 -20.58 7.96 -15.16
CA ARG A 92 -20.28 9.22 -15.87
C ARG A 92 -19.07 9.97 -15.33
N GLU A 93 -18.53 9.57 -14.18
CA GLU A 93 -17.39 10.23 -13.53
C GLU A 93 -16.14 9.33 -13.57
N GLN A 94 -14.97 9.92 -13.77
CA GLN A 94 -13.70 9.19 -13.68
C GLN A 94 -12.98 9.59 -12.40
N LYS A 95 -12.59 8.63 -11.57
CA LYS A 95 -11.83 8.86 -10.33
C LYS A 95 -10.52 8.10 -10.34
N ARG A 96 -9.46 8.76 -9.89
CA ARG A 96 -8.16 8.12 -9.62
C ARG A 96 -8.17 7.55 -8.23
N VAL A 97 -7.79 6.28 -8.12
CA VAL A 97 -7.78 5.56 -6.84
C VAL A 97 -6.45 4.89 -6.61
N ASP A 98 -6.08 4.78 -5.34
CA ASP A 98 -4.79 4.26 -4.90
C ASP A 98 -4.64 2.77 -5.15
N ILE A 99 -5.67 1.99 -4.81
CA ILE A 99 -5.72 0.54 -4.99
C ILE A 99 -7.03 0.17 -5.68
N VAL A 100 -6.94 -0.65 -6.73
CA VAL A 100 -8.09 -1.30 -7.36
C VAL A 100 -7.85 -2.81 -7.46
N ILE A 101 -8.92 -3.58 -7.29
CA ILE A 101 -8.93 -5.02 -7.46
C ILE A 101 -9.87 -5.32 -8.63
N LEU A 102 -9.32 -5.90 -9.69
CA LEU A 102 -10.05 -6.30 -10.89
C LEU A 102 -10.69 -7.67 -10.69
N ASP A 103 -11.97 -7.81 -11.05
CA ASP A 103 -12.64 -9.11 -11.07
C ASP A 103 -12.39 -9.84 -12.39
N LYS A 104 -12.53 -11.18 -12.37
CA LYS A 104 -12.26 -12.05 -13.54
C LYS A 104 -13.35 -11.94 -14.61
N ASP A 105 -14.56 -11.55 -14.23
CA ASP A 105 -15.74 -11.69 -15.09
C ASP A 105 -16.01 -10.48 -16.01
N ARG A 106 -15.47 -9.30 -15.69
CA ARG A 106 -15.74 -8.07 -16.46
C ARG A 106 -14.49 -7.20 -16.57
N GLU A 107 -13.82 -7.27 -17.71
CA GLU A 107 -12.70 -6.39 -18.06
C GLU A 107 -13.15 -4.93 -18.29
N ASP A 108 -14.44 -4.72 -18.58
CA ASP A 108 -14.98 -3.40 -18.98
C ASP A 108 -15.76 -2.67 -17.86
N THR A 109 -16.26 -3.41 -16.87
CA THR A 109 -16.91 -2.82 -15.69
C THR A 109 -15.98 -2.95 -14.50
N LEU A 110 -15.13 -1.95 -14.30
CA LEU A 110 -14.39 -1.76 -13.07
C LEU A 110 -15.41 -1.51 -11.95
N ILE A 111 -15.90 -2.59 -11.32
CA ILE A 111 -16.58 -2.48 -10.03
C ILE A 111 -15.47 -2.59 -9.01
N PRO A 112 -14.91 -1.48 -8.49
CA PRO A 112 -13.88 -1.57 -7.49
C PRO A 112 -14.54 -2.19 -6.25
N ARG A 113 -14.32 -3.49 -6.06
CA ARG A 113 -14.79 -4.19 -4.85
C ARG A 113 -14.15 -3.60 -3.59
N PHE A 114 -13.03 -2.91 -3.78
CA PHE A 114 -12.40 -2.05 -2.79
C PHE A 114 -11.75 -0.86 -3.51
N CYS A 115 -12.31 0.33 -3.33
CA CYS A 115 -11.75 1.59 -3.78
C CYS A 115 -11.41 2.38 -2.52
N SER A 116 -10.15 2.33 -2.09
CA SER A 116 -9.68 3.20 -1.01
C SER A 116 -8.93 4.35 -1.67
N CYS A 117 -9.49 5.55 -1.58
CA CYS A 117 -8.72 6.79 -1.71
C CYS A 117 -8.13 7.05 -0.33
N PHE A 118 -6.80 7.04 -0.21
CA PHE A 118 -6.14 7.48 1.02
C PHE A 118 -6.02 9.00 1.03
#